data_AF-A0A432WQZ8-F1
#
_entry.id   AF-A0A432WQZ8-F1
#
_cell.length_a   1.000
_cell.length_b   1.000
_cell.length_c   1.000
_cell.angle_alpha   90.00
_cell.angle_beta   90.00
_cell.angle_gamma   90.00
#
_symmetry.space_group_name_H-M   'P 1'
#
loop_
_entity.id
_entity.type
_entity.pdbx_description
1 polymer ?
#
loop_
_entity_poly.entity_id
_entity_poly.type
_entity_poly.pdbx_seq_one_letter_code
_entity_poly.pdbx_strand_id
1 'polypeptide(L)'
;MKAIKLLTNWVQTVFRSSKRIRNVPHQLLSIKRCLAISASTLLLLSAANVAAEQQEQFADHTIFHNFNGYTFTGEPGNNARLLSFSVMVVADGKIVETGTNSLIEQYAGAQQIDLLGRTVIPGLIDAHGHISSLGENLTLVDVRGTTSRTQAVAAVANYADKHQSQEWIVGRGWNQELWPDRRFPTRQDLDEVINDRPVWLVRVDAHAGWANSKALEMAGITDDTIDPPGGQIIRDSSGKATGVLIDTAMAMVQEALPVATDEELADINSKAFQHLLSLGITQVHDAGVDARRLQIFKDLAEAEELPLRVNAMIASSEPRLLELLEAGTFRSDNDMLQINSVKVYGDGALGSRGARLIEPYSDDAENTGLLINPEDRVRELFTVTHNHGFQINYHAIGDYTNRLALDEFQRLADSEHDYRHRIEHAQIVSMDDIPRFLALNIIPSMQPTHATSDMNMAEDRVGSERIAGAYAWREFLDQGSLIAAGSDFPVELANPFYGIHAAVTRQDRDNQPVEGWYPEQRMTLQEALRSFTLDAAYAGHLDNVTGSLETGKWADFIVLDQNPLRIKPEDLWRVRIEYTFVAGKEVYKRPI
;
A
#
# COMPACT_ATOMS: atom_id res chain seq x y z
N MET A 1 1.71 15.54 -51.39
CA MET A 1 2.79 15.84 -52.37
C MET A 1 2.33 16.12 -53.82
N LYS A 2 1.40 15.36 -54.42
CA LYS A 2 0.94 15.60 -55.82
C LYS A 2 0.21 16.94 -56.02
N ALA A 3 -0.64 17.35 -55.08
CA ALA A 3 -1.38 18.62 -55.15
C ALA A 3 -0.49 19.87 -55.01
N ILE A 4 0.51 19.81 -54.11
CA ILE A 4 1.49 20.88 -53.92
C ILE A 4 2.32 21.08 -55.20
N LYS A 5 2.79 19.99 -55.84
CA LYS A 5 3.52 20.05 -57.12
C LYS A 5 2.69 20.66 -58.27
N LEU A 6 1.37 20.40 -58.29
CA LEU A 6 0.46 21.01 -59.27
C LEU A 6 0.29 22.52 -59.03
N LEU A 7 0.18 22.95 -57.78
CA LEU A 7 0.11 24.38 -57.43
C LEU A 7 1.43 25.11 -57.74
N THR A 8 2.58 24.52 -57.45
CA THR A 8 3.89 25.15 -57.74
C THR A 8 4.11 25.31 -59.24
N ASN A 9 3.73 24.29 -60.04
CA ASN A 9 3.79 24.35 -61.49
C ASN A 9 2.82 25.40 -62.08
N TRP A 10 1.63 25.55 -61.49
CA TRP A 10 0.68 26.56 -61.94
C TRP A 10 1.18 27.99 -61.65
N VAL A 11 1.69 28.24 -60.44
CA VAL A 11 2.27 29.55 -60.06
C VAL A 11 3.50 29.89 -60.91
N GLN A 12 4.39 28.93 -61.17
CA GLN A 12 5.55 29.15 -62.06
C GLN A 12 5.16 29.43 -63.52
N THR A 13 4.06 28.83 -64.01
CA THR A 13 3.55 29.06 -65.37
C THR A 13 2.91 30.45 -65.49
N VAL A 14 2.22 30.92 -64.44
CA VAL A 14 1.65 32.28 -64.36
C VAL A 14 2.75 33.35 -64.26
N PHE A 15 3.88 33.07 -63.62
CA PHE A 15 5.02 33.99 -63.55
C PHE A 15 5.92 33.98 -64.80
N ARG A 16 6.07 32.85 -65.51
CA ARG A 16 6.89 32.79 -66.74
C ARG A 16 6.23 33.47 -67.95
N SER A 17 4.90 33.56 -67.98
CA SER A 17 4.16 34.22 -69.07
C SER A 17 4.18 35.76 -68.99
N SER A 18 4.71 36.37 -67.91
CA SER A 18 4.63 37.81 -67.68
C SER A 18 5.84 38.63 -68.16
N LYS A 19 6.86 38.04 -68.81
CA LYS A 19 8.04 38.78 -69.32
C LYS A 19 7.86 39.44 -70.69
N ARG A 20 6.69 39.35 -71.32
CA ARG A 20 6.42 39.97 -72.64
C ARG A 20 5.10 40.71 -72.73
N ILE A 21 4.75 41.58 -71.77
CA ILE A 21 3.67 42.55 -71.97
C ILE A 21 4.05 43.88 -71.30
N ARG A 22 4.54 44.84 -72.09
CA ARG A 22 4.61 46.26 -71.71
C ARG A 22 3.26 46.88 -72.07
N ASN A 23 2.65 47.59 -71.11
CA ASN A 23 1.30 48.16 -71.11
C ASN A 23 0.19 47.19 -70.71
N VAL A 24 -0.05 47.12 -69.40
CA VAL A 24 -1.23 46.50 -68.80
C VAL A 24 -2.07 47.64 -68.19
N PRO A 25 -3.36 47.80 -68.53
CA PRO A 25 -4.21 48.85 -67.98
C PRO A 25 -4.44 48.65 -66.46
N HIS A 26 -4.65 49.74 -65.72
CA HIS A 26 -4.80 49.78 -64.26
C HIS A 26 -5.79 48.73 -63.69
N GLN A 27 -6.80 48.31 -64.45
CA GLN A 27 -7.78 47.29 -64.05
C GLN A 27 -7.19 45.88 -63.93
N LEU A 28 -6.19 45.50 -64.74
CA LEU A 28 -5.55 44.18 -64.68
C LEU A 28 -4.54 44.05 -63.53
N LEU A 29 -3.99 45.17 -63.04
CA LEU A 29 -3.21 45.19 -61.78
C LEU A 29 -4.10 44.97 -60.55
N SER A 30 -5.35 45.46 -60.58
CA SER A 30 -6.31 45.28 -59.49
C SER A 30 -6.73 43.80 -59.36
N ILE A 31 -7.01 43.13 -60.48
CA ILE A 31 -7.38 41.71 -60.52
C ILE A 31 -6.22 40.83 -60.01
N LYS A 32 -4.97 41.13 -60.37
CA LYS A 32 -3.79 40.41 -59.85
C LYS A 32 -3.59 40.59 -58.34
N ARG A 33 -3.84 41.79 -57.82
CA ARG A 33 -3.79 42.05 -56.37
C ARG A 33 -4.91 41.32 -55.64
N CYS A 34 -6.14 41.34 -56.17
CA CYS A 34 -7.26 40.58 -55.59
C CYS A 34 -6.98 39.07 -55.60
N LEU A 35 -6.48 38.50 -56.70
CA LEU A 35 -6.12 37.07 -56.76
C LEU A 35 -4.98 36.69 -55.80
N ALA A 36 -3.97 37.55 -55.65
CA ALA A 36 -2.88 37.33 -54.71
C ALA A 36 -3.34 37.43 -53.25
N ILE A 37 -4.23 38.37 -52.94
CA ILE A 37 -4.86 38.49 -51.61
C ILE A 37 -5.72 37.26 -51.35
N SER A 38 -6.60 36.87 -52.27
CA SER A 38 -7.45 35.68 -52.13
C SER A 38 -6.63 34.39 -51.97
N ALA A 39 -5.54 34.21 -52.71
CA ALA A 39 -4.65 33.07 -52.55
C ALA A 39 -3.93 33.08 -51.19
N SER A 40 -3.50 34.25 -50.71
CA SER A 40 -2.87 34.41 -49.40
C SER A 40 -3.87 34.15 -48.27
N THR A 41 -5.12 34.61 -48.41
CA THR A 41 -6.22 34.36 -47.46
C THR A 41 -6.61 32.88 -47.45
N LEU A 42 -6.65 32.20 -48.61
CA LEU A 42 -6.88 30.75 -48.69
C LEU A 42 -5.74 29.95 -48.04
N LEU A 43 -4.49 30.37 -48.23
CA LEU A 43 -3.33 29.76 -47.57
C LEU A 43 -3.40 29.95 -46.05
N LEU A 44 -3.74 31.16 -45.57
CA LEU A 44 -3.92 31.45 -44.14
C LEU A 44 -5.09 30.67 -43.53
N LEU A 45 -6.23 30.57 -44.24
CA LEU A 45 -7.38 29.77 -43.81
C LEU A 45 -7.05 28.27 -43.79
N SER A 46 -6.29 27.78 -44.78
CA SER A 46 -5.84 26.37 -44.79
C SER A 46 -4.84 26.07 -43.67
N ALA A 47 -3.93 27.00 -43.37
CA ALA A 47 -2.98 26.86 -42.27
C ALA A 47 -3.69 26.94 -40.91
N ALA A 48 -4.69 27.80 -40.77
CA ALA A 48 -5.52 27.89 -39.57
C ALA A 48 -6.37 26.63 -39.35
N ASN A 49 -6.93 26.04 -40.41
CA ASN A 49 -7.68 24.78 -40.31
C ASN A 49 -6.77 23.60 -39.97
N VAL A 50 -5.55 23.52 -40.53
CA VAL A 50 -4.58 22.47 -40.18
C VAL A 50 -4.08 22.63 -38.74
N ALA A 51 -3.86 23.86 -38.29
CA ALA A 51 -3.50 24.13 -36.90
C ALA A 51 -4.65 23.79 -35.93
N ALA A 52 -5.89 24.08 -36.31
CA ALA A 52 -7.08 23.71 -35.52
C ALA A 52 -7.30 22.19 -35.50
N GLU A 53 -7.14 21.48 -36.62
CA GLU A 53 -7.18 20.01 -36.68
C GLU A 53 -6.06 19.37 -35.84
N GLN A 54 -4.84 19.95 -35.84
CA GLN A 54 -3.76 19.49 -34.97
C GLN A 54 -3.99 19.79 -33.49
N GLN A 55 -4.80 20.80 -33.17
CA GLN A 55 -5.13 21.17 -31.79
C GLN A 55 -6.32 20.37 -31.24
N GLU A 56 -7.21 19.88 -32.11
CA GLU A 56 -8.19 18.84 -31.75
C GLU A 56 -7.55 17.44 -31.64
N GLN A 57 -6.48 17.20 -32.40
CA GLN A 57 -5.70 15.96 -32.30
C GLN A 57 -5.00 15.90 -30.93
N PHE A 58 -5.41 14.92 -30.11
CA PHE A 58 -4.91 14.68 -28.73
C PHE A 58 -5.46 15.61 -27.63
N ALA A 59 -6.59 16.29 -27.85
CA ALA A 59 -7.20 17.16 -26.84
C ALA A 59 -7.61 16.43 -25.54
N ASP A 60 -7.81 15.11 -25.61
CA ASP A 60 -8.08 14.17 -24.51
C ASP A 60 -6.82 13.60 -23.85
N HIS A 61 -5.63 13.93 -24.36
CA HIS A 61 -4.36 13.46 -23.81
C HIS A 61 -3.78 14.48 -22.83
N THR A 62 -3.07 13.98 -21.83
CA THR A 62 -2.22 14.75 -20.92
C THR A 62 -0.76 14.31 -21.11
N ILE A 63 0.14 15.28 -21.25
CA ILE A 63 1.58 15.05 -21.32
C ILE A 63 2.25 15.59 -20.07
N PHE A 64 2.82 14.68 -19.28
CA PHE A 64 3.71 15.01 -18.19
C PHE A 64 5.13 15.13 -18.76
N HIS A 65 5.87 16.18 -18.41
CA HIS A 65 7.22 16.42 -18.92
C HIS A 65 8.13 17.08 -17.89
N ASN A 66 9.43 17.20 -18.25
CA ASN A 66 10.47 17.80 -17.41
C ASN A 66 10.59 17.10 -16.04
N PHE A 67 10.89 15.80 -16.04
CA PHE A 67 11.16 15.01 -14.84
C PHE A 67 12.25 13.96 -15.07
N ASN A 68 12.71 13.33 -13.98
CA ASN A 68 13.56 12.14 -13.99
C ASN A 68 12.68 10.91 -13.73
N GLY A 69 12.26 10.20 -14.79
CA GLY A 69 11.36 9.06 -14.71
C GLY A 69 12.10 7.74 -14.62
N TYR A 70 11.60 6.82 -13.81
CA TYR A 70 12.11 5.46 -13.72
C TYR A 70 10.95 4.47 -13.69
N THR A 71 11.08 3.34 -14.40
CA THR A 71 10.08 2.27 -14.36
C THR A 71 10.70 0.92 -14.70
N PHE A 72 10.12 -0.17 -14.20
CA PHE A 72 10.52 -1.53 -14.55
C PHE A 72 9.77 -2.00 -15.79
N THR A 73 10.45 -2.76 -16.65
CA THR A 73 9.86 -3.35 -17.88
C THR A 73 10.30 -4.80 -18.04
N GLY A 74 9.50 -5.57 -18.78
CA GLY A 74 9.71 -7.01 -18.96
C GLY A 74 9.09 -7.85 -17.84
N GLU A 75 9.45 -9.13 -17.81
CA GLU A 75 8.89 -10.10 -16.86
C GLU A 75 9.24 -9.74 -15.39
N PRO A 76 8.27 -9.77 -14.46
CA PRO A 76 8.49 -9.55 -13.04
C PRO A 76 9.59 -10.45 -12.43
N GLY A 77 10.13 -10.03 -11.28
CA GLY A 77 11.28 -10.68 -10.66
C GLY A 77 12.61 -10.35 -11.35
N ASN A 78 13.54 -11.31 -11.36
CA ASN A 78 14.94 -11.08 -11.75
C ASN A 78 15.15 -10.68 -13.22
N ASN A 79 14.14 -10.84 -14.07
CA ASN A 79 14.20 -10.46 -15.49
C ASN A 79 13.79 -9.01 -15.76
N ALA A 80 13.18 -8.34 -14.79
CA ALA A 80 12.72 -6.96 -14.92
C ALA A 80 13.90 -6.00 -15.08
N ARG A 81 13.75 -5.00 -15.95
CA ARG A 81 14.79 -4.01 -16.25
C ARG A 81 14.31 -2.60 -15.93
N LEU A 82 15.16 -1.86 -15.21
CA LEU A 82 14.92 -0.45 -14.94
C LEU A 82 15.20 0.39 -16.20
N LEU A 83 14.19 1.11 -16.68
CA LEU A 83 14.27 2.10 -17.74
C LEU A 83 14.10 3.50 -17.18
N SER A 84 14.79 4.46 -17.80
CA SER A 84 14.65 5.89 -17.50
C SER A 84 14.02 6.64 -18.68
N PHE A 85 13.17 7.62 -18.37
CA PHE A 85 12.48 8.46 -19.35
C PHE A 85 12.24 9.86 -18.76
N SER A 86 11.75 10.81 -19.56
CA SER A 86 11.54 12.21 -19.13
C SER A 86 10.21 12.82 -19.57
N VAL A 87 9.41 12.06 -20.31
CA VAL A 87 8.09 12.44 -20.82
C VAL A 87 7.16 11.23 -20.77
N MET A 88 5.92 11.45 -20.36
CA MET A 88 4.86 10.44 -20.31
C MET A 88 3.56 11.02 -20.85
N VAL A 89 2.92 10.30 -21.75
CA VAL A 89 1.63 10.66 -22.35
C VAL A 89 0.56 9.74 -21.80
N VAL A 90 -0.54 10.33 -21.34
CA VAL A 90 -1.67 9.63 -20.71
C VAL A 90 -2.96 10.01 -21.43
N ALA A 91 -3.82 9.04 -21.69
CA ALA A 91 -5.18 9.23 -22.21
C ALA A 91 -6.11 8.19 -21.60
N ASP A 92 -7.34 8.57 -21.27
CA ASP A 92 -8.33 7.69 -20.61
C ASP A 92 -7.77 6.99 -19.36
N GLY A 93 -6.93 7.72 -18.61
CA GLY A 93 -6.24 7.24 -17.42
C GLY A 93 -5.13 6.21 -17.66
N LYS A 94 -4.84 5.85 -18.91
CA LYS A 94 -3.81 4.88 -19.29
C LYS A 94 -2.61 5.53 -19.94
N ILE A 95 -1.46 4.89 -19.80
CA ILE A 95 -0.20 5.31 -20.40
C ILE A 95 -0.25 4.98 -21.89
N VAL A 96 -0.12 6.00 -22.72
CA VAL A 96 -0.04 5.85 -24.18
C VAL A 96 1.42 5.57 -24.57
N GLU A 97 2.34 6.39 -24.08
CA GLU A 97 3.76 6.29 -24.43
C GLU A 97 4.64 6.95 -23.35
N THR A 98 5.82 6.38 -23.10
CA THR A 98 6.89 7.00 -22.30
C THR A 98 8.13 7.20 -23.17
N GLY A 99 8.85 8.30 -22.96
CA GLY A 99 10.00 8.61 -23.80
C GLY A 99 10.71 9.90 -23.45
N THR A 100 11.17 10.61 -24.48
CA THR A 100 11.96 11.83 -24.36
C THR A 100 11.17 13.05 -24.86
N ASN A 101 11.81 14.23 -24.89
CA ASN A 101 11.19 15.48 -25.33
C ASN A 101 10.62 15.45 -26.76
N SER A 102 10.99 14.48 -27.60
CA SER A 102 10.35 14.28 -28.92
C SER A 102 8.84 14.07 -28.83
N LEU A 103 8.35 13.48 -27.73
CA LEU A 103 6.92 13.27 -27.52
C LEU A 103 6.15 14.59 -27.30
N ILE A 104 6.81 15.64 -26.82
CA ILE A 104 6.17 16.96 -26.63
C ILE A 104 5.74 17.56 -27.96
N GLU A 105 6.59 17.42 -28.99
CA GLU A 105 6.27 17.89 -30.34
C GLU A 105 5.23 16.98 -31.02
N GLN A 106 5.32 15.67 -30.79
CA GLN A 106 4.37 14.68 -31.35
C GLN A 106 2.95 14.88 -30.82
N TYR A 107 2.81 15.25 -29.54
CA TYR A 107 1.54 15.44 -28.85
C TYR A 107 1.27 16.91 -28.52
N ALA A 108 1.61 17.84 -29.43
CA ALA A 108 1.51 19.28 -29.20
C ALA A 108 0.10 19.80 -28.86
N GLY A 109 -0.96 19.05 -29.20
CA GLY A 109 -2.36 19.34 -28.86
C GLY A 109 -2.80 18.89 -27.45
N ALA A 110 -1.98 18.11 -26.74
CA ALA A 110 -2.29 17.58 -25.41
C ALA A 110 -2.15 18.64 -24.30
N GLN A 111 -2.85 18.44 -23.18
CA GLN A 111 -2.65 19.23 -21.97
C GLN A 111 -1.25 18.96 -21.39
N GLN A 112 -0.42 19.99 -21.26
CA GLN A 112 0.95 19.84 -20.74
C GLN A 112 1.03 20.09 -19.23
N ILE A 113 1.71 19.21 -18.51
CA ILE A 113 2.00 19.31 -17.07
C ILE A 113 3.52 19.24 -16.87
N ASP A 114 4.11 20.34 -16.42
CA ASP A 114 5.53 20.44 -16.07
C ASP A 114 5.77 19.93 -14.64
N LEU A 115 6.59 18.90 -14.49
CA LEU A 115 6.95 18.30 -13.20
C LEU A 115 8.26 18.85 -12.60
N LEU A 116 8.76 19.98 -13.12
CA LEU A 116 9.79 20.84 -12.51
C LEU A 116 11.10 20.11 -12.15
N GLY A 117 11.52 19.16 -12.97
CA GLY A 117 12.71 18.35 -12.78
C GLY A 117 12.62 17.32 -11.64
N ARG A 118 11.44 17.10 -11.06
CA ARG A 118 11.22 16.14 -9.98
C ARG A 118 11.40 14.69 -10.45
N THR A 119 11.35 13.75 -9.50
CA THR A 119 11.50 12.32 -9.82
C THR A 119 10.13 11.67 -9.93
N VAL A 120 9.94 10.82 -10.93
CA VAL A 120 8.71 10.05 -11.15
C VAL A 120 9.03 8.56 -11.11
N ILE A 121 8.26 7.80 -10.34
CA ILE A 121 8.29 6.34 -10.30
C ILE A 121 6.86 5.79 -10.35
N PRO A 122 6.64 4.48 -10.64
CA PRO A 122 5.31 3.89 -10.52
C PRO A 122 4.75 4.10 -9.11
N GLY A 123 3.43 4.18 -9.01
CA GLY A 123 2.75 4.26 -7.71
C GLY A 123 3.11 3.06 -6.86
N LEU A 124 3.31 3.30 -5.56
CA LEU A 124 3.74 2.24 -4.64
C LEU A 124 2.54 1.33 -4.34
N ILE A 125 2.85 0.05 -4.21
CA ILE A 125 1.89 -1.01 -3.90
C ILE A 125 2.29 -1.59 -2.55
N ASP A 126 1.39 -1.51 -1.58
CA ASP A 126 1.54 -2.26 -0.33
C ASP A 126 0.91 -3.64 -0.50
N ALA A 127 1.73 -4.68 -0.63
CA ALA A 127 1.25 -6.03 -0.89
C ALA A 127 0.60 -6.70 0.33
N HIS A 128 0.60 -6.07 1.52
CA HIS A 128 -0.06 -6.59 2.71
C HIS A 128 -0.34 -5.45 3.69
N GLY A 129 -1.60 -5.06 3.86
CA GLY A 129 -2.02 -4.12 4.89
C GLY A 129 -3.47 -4.32 5.31
N HIS A 130 -3.93 -3.51 6.26
CA HIS A 130 -5.28 -3.57 6.84
C HIS A 130 -5.95 -2.19 6.81
N ILE A 131 -6.66 -1.87 5.74
CA ILE A 131 -7.19 -0.52 5.45
C ILE A 131 -8.13 -0.06 6.57
N SER A 132 -9.10 -0.89 6.95
CA SER A 132 -10.05 -0.51 8.00
C SER A 132 -9.38 -0.32 9.35
N SER A 133 -8.45 -1.20 9.74
CA SER A 133 -7.72 -1.06 11.00
C SER A 133 -6.83 0.18 11.02
N LEU A 134 -6.25 0.58 9.89
CA LEU A 134 -5.55 1.85 9.75
C LEU A 134 -6.50 3.03 9.93
N GLY A 135 -7.65 3.01 9.26
CA GLY A 135 -8.67 4.05 9.39
C GLY A 135 -9.14 4.20 10.83
N GLU A 136 -9.45 3.09 11.49
CA GLU A 136 -9.82 3.03 12.90
C GLU A 136 -8.73 3.68 13.75
N ASN A 137 -7.47 3.26 13.59
CA ASN A 137 -6.33 3.85 14.30
C ASN A 137 -6.16 5.36 14.07
N LEU A 138 -6.46 5.86 12.86
CA LEU A 138 -6.42 7.29 12.55
C LEU A 138 -7.60 8.07 13.16
N THR A 139 -8.66 7.38 13.59
CA THR A 139 -9.76 7.96 14.39
C THR A 139 -9.55 7.85 15.90
N LEU A 140 -8.47 7.21 16.36
CA LEU A 140 -8.16 7.08 17.77
C LEU A 140 -7.22 8.18 18.26
N VAL A 141 -7.25 8.48 19.57
CA VAL A 141 -6.16 9.24 20.17
C VAL A 141 -4.89 8.40 20.24
N ASP A 142 -3.83 8.88 19.59
CA ASP A 142 -2.52 8.25 19.62
C ASP A 142 -1.68 8.82 20.78
N VAL A 143 -1.33 7.95 21.73
CA VAL A 143 -0.47 8.29 22.87
C VAL A 143 0.89 7.57 22.82
N ARG A 144 1.27 7.02 21.65
CA ARG A 144 2.60 6.45 21.41
C ARG A 144 3.70 7.48 21.62
N GLY A 145 4.82 7.04 22.16
CA GLY A 145 5.99 7.90 22.40
C GLY A 145 5.83 8.90 23.56
N THR A 146 4.70 8.89 24.26
CA THR A 146 4.56 9.69 25.49
C THR A 146 5.56 9.21 26.54
N THR A 147 6.31 10.17 27.08
CA THR A 147 7.41 9.89 28.03
C THR A 147 6.96 9.99 29.48
N SER A 148 5.68 10.29 29.73
CA SER A 148 5.09 10.26 31.05
C SER A 148 3.58 10.07 30.99
N ARG A 149 3.02 9.56 32.09
CA ARG A 149 1.57 9.43 32.30
C ARG A 149 0.84 10.75 32.09
N THR A 150 1.37 11.86 32.63
CA THR A 150 0.79 13.20 32.47
C THR A 150 0.72 13.63 31.00
N GLN A 151 1.74 13.30 30.19
CA GLN A 151 1.70 13.58 28.75
C GLN A 151 0.62 12.76 28.05
N ALA A 152 0.46 11.48 28.39
CA ALA A 152 -0.60 10.64 27.85
C ALA A 152 -1.99 11.19 28.20
N VAL A 153 -2.25 11.50 29.48
CA VAL A 153 -3.52 12.10 29.93
C VAL A 153 -3.79 13.44 29.22
N ALA A 154 -2.79 14.30 29.08
CA ALA A 154 -2.94 15.58 28.39
C ALA A 154 -3.27 15.41 26.90
N ALA A 155 -2.67 14.42 26.22
CA ALA A 155 -3.00 14.11 24.83
C ALA A 155 -4.45 13.65 24.69
N VAL A 156 -4.94 12.82 25.62
CA VAL A 156 -6.32 12.35 25.68
C VAL A 156 -7.29 13.51 25.93
N ALA A 157 -6.99 14.39 26.88
CA ALA A 157 -7.80 15.60 27.15
C ALA A 157 -7.87 16.52 25.91
N ASN A 158 -6.73 16.83 25.30
CA ASN A 158 -6.67 17.67 24.10
C ASN A 158 -7.45 17.06 22.92
N TYR A 159 -7.44 15.73 22.80
CA TYR A 159 -8.22 15.03 21.80
C TYR A 159 -9.72 15.14 22.10
N ALA A 160 -10.13 14.88 23.35
CA ALA A 160 -11.52 14.93 23.77
C ALA A 160 -12.14 16.34 23.64
N ASP A 161 -11.34 17.40 23.81
CA ASP A 161 -11.75 18.80 23.62
C ASP A 161 -12.02 19.16 22.15
N LYS A 162 -11.29 18.53 21.23
CA LYS A 162 -11.47 18.69 19.78
C LYS A 162 -12.61 17.84 19.22
N HIS A 163 -13.03 16.80 19.95
CA HIS A 163 -14.03 15.82 19.52
C HIS A 163 -15.21 15.78 20.51
N GLN A 164 -15.87 16.93 20.71
CA GLN A 164 -16.92 17.08 21.73
C GLN A 164 -18.18 16.26 21.45
N SER A 165 -18.41 15.87 20.20
CA SER A 165 -19.56 15.05 19.79
C SER A 165 -19.32 13.54 19.93
N GLN A 166 -18.09 13.09 20.19
CA GLN A 166 -17.80 11.66 20.39
C GLN A 166 -18.28 11.23 21.78
N GLU A 167 -19.10 10.18 21.82
CA GLU A 167 -19.58 9.59 23.07
C GLU A 167 -18.45 8.91 23.85
N TRP A 168 -17.57 8.20 23.13
CA TRP A 168 -16.39 7.54 23.68
C TRP A 168 -15.10 8.19 23.23
N ILE A 169 -14.15 8.32 24.16
CA ILE A 169 -12.77 8.68 23.83
C ILE A 169 -11.94 7.41 23.79
N VAL A 170 -11.65 6.93 22.58
CA VAL A 170 -10.88 5.71 22.36
C VAL A 170 -9.49 6.04 21.86
N GLY A 171 -8.47 5.35 22.36
CA GLY A 171 -7.08 5.61 22.05
C GLY A 171 -6.20 4.38 22.09
N ARG A 172 -4.95 4.54 21.65
CA ARG A 172 -3.94 3.48 21.79
C ARG A 172 -2.53 4.00 22.00
N GLY A 173 -1.65 3.11 22.43
CA GLY A 173 -0.21 3.29 22.34
C GLY A 173 0.50 3.66 23.62
N TRP A 174 -0.20 3.64 24.76
CA TRP A 174 0.45 3.93 26.02
C TRP A 174 1.45 2.81 26.35
N ASN A 175 2.56 3.17 26.98
CA ASN A 175 3.56 2.22 27.45
C ASN A 175 4.20 2.76 28.73
N GLN A 176 3.78 2.21 29.87
CA GLN A 176 4.27 2.64 31.17
C GLN A 176 5.77 2.40 31.33
N GLU A 177 6.38 1.45 30.62
CA GLU A 177 7.83 1.18 30.71
C GLU A 177 8.69 2.37 30.25
N LEU A 178 8.12 3.27 29.45
CA LEU A 178 8.76 4.51 29.00
C LEU A 178 8.60 5.67 30.00
N TRP A 179 7.81 5.49 31.05
CA TRP A 179 7.51 6.54 32.03
C TRP A 179 8.47 6.46 33.24
N PRO A 180 8.77 7.58 33.91
CA PRO A 180 9.80 7.61 34.97
C PRO A 180 9.58 6.64 36.12
N ASP A 181 8.33 6.36 36.51
CA ASP A 181 8.01 5.46 37.62
C ASP A 181 7.60 4.04 37.19
N ARG A 182 7.43 3.80 35.87
CA ARG A 182 7.04 2.52 35.26
C ARG A 182 5.78 1.87 35.83
N ARG A 183 4.98 2.63 36.59
CA ARG A 183 3.76 2.11 37.19
C ARG A 183 2.63 2.15 36.17
N PHE A 184 1.77 1.14 36.23
CA PHE A 184 0.50 1.19 35.53
C PHE A 184 -0.26 2.47 35.91
N PRO A 185 -0.94 3.11 34.94
CA PRO A 185 -1.83 4.21 35.22
C PRO A 185 -3.09 3.71 35.96
N THR A 186 -3.90 4.64 36.48
CA THR A 186 -5.18 4.33 37.11
C THR A 186 -6.31 5.14 36.51
N ARG A 187 -7.56 4.73 36.75
CA ARG A 187 -8.77 5.39 36.26
C ARG A 187 -8.86 6.84 36.74
N GLN A 188 -8.35 7.12 37.94
CA GLN A 188 -8.32 8.47 38.50
C GLN A 188 -7.47 9.42 37.65
N ASP A 189 -6.38 8.94 37.06
CA ASP A 189 -5.54 9.76 36.18
C ASP A 189 -6.32 10.28 34.95
N LEU A 190 -7.32 9.53 34.48
CA LEU A 190 -8.25 9.97 33.41
C LEU A 190 -9.44 10.76 33.97
N ASP A 191 -10.00 10.34 35.10
CA ASP A 191 -11.15 11.00 35.74
C ASP A 191 -10.82 12.46 36.12
N GLU A 192 -9.56 12.78 36.41
CA GLU A 192 -9.10 14.14 36.70
C GLU A 192 -9.32 15.11 35.52
N VAL A 193 -9.30 14.63 34.28
CA VAL A 193 -9.45 15.45 33.07
C VAL A 193 -10.75 15.18 32.31
N ILE A 194 -11.29 13.97 32.38
CA ILE A 194 -12.51 13.54 31.68
C ILE A 194 -13.30 12.62 32.62
N ASN A 195 -14.36 13.15 33.22
CA ASN A 195 -15.24 12.42 34.15
C ASN A 195 -16.69 12.28 33.65
N ASP A 196 -17.03 12.94 32.54
CA ASP A 196 -18.37 12.98 31.95
C ASP A 196 -18.56 11.97 30.82
N ARG A 197 -17.46 11.50 30.23
CA ARG A 197 -17.42 10.56 29.10
C ARG A 197 -16.56 9.33 29.40
N PRO A 198 -16.92 8.14 28.86
CA PRO A 198 -16.08 6.95 28.93
C PRO A 198 -14.79 7.12 28.11
N VAL A 199 -13.67 6.70 28.69
CA VAL A 199 -12.34 6.70 28.06
C VAL A 199 -11.78 5.28 28.07
N TRP A 200 -11.28 4.82 26.92
CA TRP A 200 -10.63 3.51 26.77
C TRP A 200 -9.35 3.61 25.94
N LEU A 201 -8.20 3.26 26.54
CA LEU A 201 -6.89 3.35 25.89
C LEU A 201 -6.22 1.99 25.84
N VAL A 202 -5.92 1.49 24.64
CA VAL A 202 -5.23 0.21 24.45
C VAL A 202 -3.71 0.40 24.54
N ARG A 203 -3.02 -0.51 25.21
CA ARG A 203 -1.56 -0.48 25.36
C ARG A 203 -0.88 -0.69 24.01
N VAL A 204 0.38 -0.26 23.86
CA VAL A 204 1.14 -0.38 22.61
C VAL A 204 1.17 -1.81 22.04
N ASP A 205 1.15 -2.84 22.89
CA ASP A 205 1.18 -4.27 22.51
C ASP A 205 -0.19 -4.93 22.46
N ALA A 206 -1.28 -4.17 22.66
CA ALA A 206 -2.66 -4.66 22.67
C ALA A 206 -3.02 -5.72 23.73
N HIS A 207 -2.16 -5.99 24.71
CA HIS A 207 -2.40 -6.95 25.80
C HIS A 207 -2.88 -6.31 27.12
N ALA A 208 -3.10 -5.00 27.11
CA ALA A 208 -3.72 -4.29 28.21
C ALA A 208 -4.57 -3.12 27.70
N GLY A 209 -5.57 -2.73 28.48
CA GLY A 209 -6.30 -1.49 28.27
C GLY A 209 -6.52 -0.72 29.57
N TRP A 210 -6.68 0.60 29.43
CA TRP A 210 -6.80 1.55 30.53
C TRP A 210 -8.09 2.35 30.37
N ALA A 211 -9.01 2.11 31.30
CA ALA A 211 -10.34 2.70 31.38
C ALA A 211 -10.43 3.76 32.48
N ASN A 212 -11.22 4.82 32.24
CA ASN A 212 -11.67 5.71 33.31
C ASN A 212 -12.88 5.12 34.07
N SER A 213 -13.34 5.79 35.13
CA SER A 213 -14.46 5.29 35.93
C SER A 213 -15.75 5.14 35.12
N LYS A 214 -16.00 6.04 34.16
CA LYS A 214 -17.21 6.01 33.34
C LYS A 214 -17.24 4.81 32.38
N ALA A 215 -16.11 4.46 31.79
CA ALA A 215 -15.98 3.27 30.96
C ALA A 215 -16.18 1.96 31.78
N LEU A 216 -15.64 1.89 32.99
CA LEU A 216 -15.88 0.75 33.89
C LEU A 216 -17.36 0.61 34.28
N GLU A 217 -18.02 1.73 34.60
CA GLU A 217 -19.46 1.76 34.91
C GLU A 217 -20.28 1.21 33.73
N MET A 218 -19.98 1.65 32.50
CA MET A 218 -20.66 1.19 31.30
C MET A 218 -20.42 -0.28 30.99
N ALA A 219 -19.22 -0.79 31.28
CA ALA A 219 -18.87 -2.19 31.16
C ALA A 219 -19.44 -3.08 32.29
N GLY A 220 -20.12 -2.49 33.28
CA GLY A 220 -20.63 -3.22 34.45
C GLY A 220 -19.53 -3.77 35.38
N ILE A 221 -18.34 -3.18 35.34
CA ILE A 221 -17.19 -3.60 36.16
C ILE A 221 -17.23 -2.85 37.50
N THR A 222 -17.22 -3.62 38.59
CA THR A 222 -17.15 -3.14 39.98
C THR A 222 -15.87 -3.63 40.64
N ASP A 223 -15.59 -3.16 41.86
CA ASP A 223 -14.45 -3.64 42.65
C ASP A 223 -14.51 -5.16 42.91
N ASP A 224 -15.73 -5.73 42.93
CA ASP A 224 -16.03 -7.15 43.19
C ASP A 224 -16.10 -8.04 41.93
N THR A 225 -15.97 -7.47 40.72
CA THR A 225 -16.04 -8.23 39.46
C THR A 225 -14.95 -9.29 39.39
N ILE A 226 -15.28 -10.54 39.09
CA ILE A 226 -14.29 -11.63 39.06
C ILE A 226 -13.45 -11.54 37.77
N ASP A 227 -12.15 -11.80 37.88
CA ASP A 227 -11.24 -11.88 36.73
C ASP A 227 -11.68 -13.04 35.80
N PRO A 228 -11.79 -12.82 34.47
CA PRO A 228 -12.13 -13.89 33.54
C PRO A 228 -10.96 -14.86 33.34
N PRO A 229 -11.22 -16.11 32.91
CA PRO A 229 -10.16 -17.03 32.51
C PRO A 229 -9.24 -16.40 31.46
N GLY A 230 -7.93 -16.42 31.70
CA GLY A 230 -6.92 -15.86 30.79
C GLY A 230 -6.83 -14.33 30.79
N GLY A 231 -7.36 -13.65 31.81
CA GLY A 231 -7.31 -12.20 31.92
C GLY A 231 -7.32 -11.73 33.36
N GLN A 232 -7.04 -10.44 33.58
CA GLN A 232 -6.95 -9.87 34.93
C GLN A 232 -7.46 -8.43 34.97
N ILE A 233 -8.21 -8.08 36.03
CA ILE A 233 -8.51 -6.68 36.37
C ILE A 233 -7.52 -6.23 37.45
N ILE A 234 -6.64 -5.28 37.13
CA ILE A 234 -5.63 -4.79 38.08
C ILE A 234 -6.31 -4.00 39.20
N ARG A 235 -6.00 -4.36 40.44
CA ARG A 235 -6.53 -3.73 41.66
C ARG A 235 -5.44 -3.05 42.48
N ASP A 236 -5.80 -1.97 43.15
CA ASP A 236 -4.91 -1.29 44.08
C ASP A 236 -4.82 -2.02 45.44
N SER A 237 -4.00 -1.51 46.35
CA SER A 237 -3.80 -2.09 47.69
C SER A 237 -5.05 -2.09 48.56
N SER A 238 -6.11 -1.36 48.20
CA SER A 238 -7.41 -1.35 48.86
C SER A 238 -8.43 -2.29 48.21
N GLY A 239 -8.03 -3.02 47.17
CA GLY A 239 -8.88 -3.95 46.42
C GLY A 239 -9.72 -3.29 45.34
N LYS A 240 -9.52 -1.98 45.05
CA LYS A 240 -10.33 -1.27 44.06
C LYS A 240 -9.81 -1.47 42.66
N ALA A 241 -10.72 -1.62 41.70
CA ALA A 241 -10.36 -1.70 40.28
C ALA A 241 -9.64 -0.41 39.86
N THR A 242 -8.41 -0.56 39.36
CA THR A 242 -7.58 0.56 38.90
C THR A 242 -8.00 1.04 37.52
N GLY A 243 -8.82 0.30 36.78
CA GLY A 243 -9.12 0.60 35.37
C GLY A 243 -8.15 0.01 34.36
N VAL A 244 -7.08 -0.69 34.80
CA VAL A 244 -6.25 -1.47 33.89
C VAL A 244 -6.76 -2.91 33.80
N LEU A 245 -7.04 -3.37 32.58
CA LEU A 245 -7.53 -4.71 32.27
C LEU A 245 -6.53 -5.40 31.33
N ILE A 246 -6.21 -6.66 31.62
CA ILE A 246 -5.19 -7.45 30.92
C ILE A 246 -5.85 -8.60 30.16
N ASP A 247 -5.41 -8.83 28.92
CA ASP A 247 -5.82 -9.93 28.05
C ASP A 247 -7.35 -10.10 27.96
N THR A 248 -7.90 -11.27 28.28
CA THR A 248 -9.35 -11.55 28.10
C THR A 248 -10.25 -10.64 28.93
N ALA A 249 -9.72 -9.97 29.96
CA ALA A 249 -10.47 -8.94 30.71
C ALA A 249 -10.78 -7.71 29.86
N MET A 250 -9.96 -7.38 28.86
CA MET A 250 -10.19 -6.25 27.96
C MET A 250 -11.53 -6.37 27.22
N ALA A 251 -11.95 -7.60 26.90
CA ALA A 251 -13.22 -7.88 26.22
C ALA A 251 -14.42 -7.26 26.96
N MET A 252 -14.38 -7.22 28.30
CA MET A 252 -15.45 -6.67 29.13
C MET A 252 -15.73 -5.19 28.85
N VAL A 253 -14.70 -4.40 28.52
CA VAL A 253 -14.86 -2.99 28.11
C VAL A 253 -15.08 -2.88 26.61
N GLN A 254 -14.41 -3.70 25.81
CA GLN A 254 -14.54 -3.67 24.35
C GLN A 254 -15.96 -4.01 23.89
N GLU A 255 -16.65 -4.94 24.56
CA GLU A 255 -18.06 -5.29 24.29
C GLU A 255 -19.02 -4.15 24.60
N ALA A 256 -18.63 -3.18 25.43
CA ALA A 256 -19.41 -1.98 25.73
C ALA A 256 -19.18 -0.84 24.73
N LEU A 257 -18.21 -0.97 23.82
CA LEU A 257 -17.96 0.03 22.77
C LEU A 257 -19.11 0.05 21.76
N PRO A 258 -19.48 1.22 21.24
CA PRO A 258 -20.50 1.31 20.20
C PRO A 258 -20.02 0.62 18.91
N VAL A 259 -20.95 -0.05 18.23
CA VAL A 259 -20.71 -0.59 16.90
C VAL A 259 -20.73 0.56 15.90
N ALA A 260 -19.69 0.67 15.07
CA ALA A 260 -19.58 1.72 14.06
C ALA A 260 -20.77 1.68 13.08
N THR A 261 -21.41 2.84 12.93
CA THR A 261 -22.41 3.13 11.91
C THR A 261 -21.79 3.14 10.51
N ASP A 262 -22.60 3.08 9.46
CA ASP A 262 -22.10 3.13 8.09
C ASP A 262 -21.42 4.47 7.75
N GLU A 263 -21.90 5.58 8.33
CA GLU A 263 -21.27 6.91 8.19
C GLU A 263 -19.88 6.95 8.84
N GLU A 264 -19.74 6.38 10.04
CA GLU A 264 -18.43 6.28 10.71
C GLU A 264 -17.47 5.37 9.95
N LEU A 265 -17.94 4.26 9.38
CA LEU A 265 -17.11 3.40 8.53
C LEU A 265 -16.66 4.12 7.25
N ALA A 266 -17.51 4.94 6.65
CA ALA A 266 -17.14 5.75 5.50
C ALA A 266 -16.05 6.77 5.86
N ASP A 267 -16.15 7.45 7.01
CA ASP A 267 -15.12 8.37 7.51
C ASP A 267 -13.80 7.64 7.84
N ILE A 268 -13.88 6.48 8.50
CA ILE A 268 -12.74 5.60 8.80
C ILE A 268 -11.98 5.23 7.51
N ASN A 269 -12.69 4.73 6.50
CA ASN A 269 -12.09 4.34 5.23
C ASN A 269 -11.52 5.56 4.49
N SER A 270 -12.25 6.69 4.48
CA SER A 270 -11.79 7.93 3.85
C SER A 270 -10.47 8.42 4.45
N LYS A 271 -10.32 8.40 5.79
CA LYS A 271 -9.07 8.74 6.48
C LYS A 271 -7.93 7.80 6.13
N ALA A 272 -8.19 6.49 6.08
CA ALA A 272 -7.20 5.51 5.65
C ALA A 272 -6.72 5.80 4.23
N PHE A 273 -7.65 5.98 3.27
CA PHE A 273 -7.30 6.28 1.88
C PHE A 273 -6.49 7.57 1.74
N GLN A 274 -6.91 8.66 2.38
CA GLN A 274 -6.18 9.93 2.35
C GLN A 274 -4.76 9.78 2.90
N HIS A 275 -4.60 9.02 3.98
CA HIS A 275 -3.29 8.75 4.56
C HIS A 275 -2.40 7.95 3.59
N LEU A 276 -2.91 6.85 3.04
CA LEU A 276 -2.17 5.99 2.11
C LEU A 276 -1.76 6.73 0.84
N LEU A 277 -2.66 7.52 0.26
CA LEU A 277 -2.38 8.37 -0.90
C LEU A 277 -1.30 9.42 -0.60
N SER A 278 -1.27 9.97 0.62
CA SER A 278 -0.21 10.89 1.05
C SER A 278 1.18 10.25 1.14
N LEU A 279 1.21 8.93 1.25
CA LEU A 279 2.43 8.11 1.28
C LEU A 279 2.78 7.52 -0.09
N GLY A 280 2.01 7.88 -1.13
CA GLY A 280 2.29 7.47 -2.51
C GLY A 280 1.81 6.06 -2.84
N ILE A 281 0.97 5.48 -1.98
CA ILE A 281 0.37 4.17 -2.18
C ILE A 281 -0.82 4.33 -3.12
N THR A 282 -0.73 3.74 -4.30
CA THR A 282 -1.80 3.73 -5.31
C THR A 282 -2.57 2.42 -5.34
N GLN A 283 -2.03 1.37 -4.72
CA GLN A 283 -2.66 0.06 -4.61
C GLN A 283 -2.33 -0.59 -3.26
N VAL A 284 -3.33 -1.26 -2.67
CA VAL A 284 -3.19 -2.04 -1.44
C VAL A 284 -3.74 -3.44 -1.66
N HIS A 285 -3.05 -4.45 -1.14
CA HIS A 285 -3.67 -5.75 -0.92
C HIS A 285 -4.18 -5.82 0.53
N ASP A 286 -5.49 -5.63 0.70
CA ASP A 286 -6.14 -5.49 2.00
C ASP A 286 -6.43 -6.88 2.59
N ALA A 287 -5.72 -7.24 3.65
CA ALA A 287 -5.69 -8.59 4.17
C ALA A 287 -6.80 -8.82 5.21
N GLY A 288 -7.63 -9.84 5.00
CA GLY A 288 -8.61 -10.28 6.00
C GLY A 288 -9.86 -9.39 6.05
N VAL A 289 -10.47 -9.15 4.90
CA VAL A 289 -11.67 -8.33 4.75
C VAL A 289 -12.92 -9.19 4.99
N ASP A 290 -13.81 -8.71 5.86
CA ASP A 290 -15.12 -9.33 6.10
C ASP A 290 -16.15 -8.95 5.03
N ALA A 291 -17.29 -9.63 5.04
CA ALA A 291 -18.32 -9.43 4.04
C ALA A 291 -18.98 -8.04 4.06
N ARG A 292 -19.01 -7.33 5.20
CA ARG A 292 -19.55 -5.95 5.28
C ARG A 292 -18.61 -4.99 4.57
N ARG A 293 -17.31 -5.09 4.84
CA ARG A 293 -16.26 -4.25 4.23
C ARG A 293 -16.10 -4.54 2.74
N LEU A 294 -16.21 -5.80 2.32
CA LEU A 294 -16.25 -6.16 0.89
C LEU A 294 -17.39 -5.45 0.16
N GLN A 295 -18.58 -5.36 0.78
CA GLN A 295 -19.70 -4.64 0.17
C GLN A 295 -19.41 -3.13 0.06
N ILE A 296 -18.84 -2.51 1.09
CA ILE A 296 -18.44 -1.10 1.04
C ILE A 296 -17.47 -0.84 -0.11
N PHE A 297 -16.46 -1.69 -0.31
CA PHE A 297 -15.54 -1.54 -1.43
C PHE A 297 -16.23 -1.71 -2.78
N LYS A 298 -17.18 -2.65 -2.91
CA LYS A 298 -17.98 -2.80 -4.13
C LYS A 298 -18.81 -1.56 -4.41
N ASP A 299 -19.49 -1.02 -3.41
CA ASP A 299 -20.32 0.19 -3.55
C ASP A 299 -19.47 1.39 -3.98
N LEU A 300 -18.30 1.59 -3.36
CA LEU A 300 -17.35 2.64 -3.75
C LEU A 300 -16.79 2.44 -5.16
N ALA A 301 -16.51 1.19 -5.57
CA ALA A 301 -16.00 0.90 -6.90
C ALA A 301 -17.07 1.13 -7.98
N GLU A 302 -18.33 0.72 -7.72
CA GLU A 302 -19.48 0.96 -8.61
C GLU A 302 -19.83 2.45 -8.73
N ALA A 303 -19.63 3.22 -7.66
CA ALA A 303 -19.81 4.67 -7.66
C ALA A 303 -18.62 5.45 -8.28
N GLU A 304 -17.54 4.76 -8.68
CA GLU A 304 -16.27 5.37 -9.09
C GLU A 304 -15.64 6.29 -8.02
N GLU A 305 -15.91 6.01 -6.75
CA GLU A 305 -15.45 6.80 -5.59
C GLU A 305 -14.28 6.17 -4.84
N LEU A 306 -13.89 4.94 -5.19
CA LEU A 306 -12.70 4.30 -4.62
C LEU A 306 -11.42 5.03 -5.10
N PRO A 307 -10.61 5.64 -4.22
CA PRO A 307 -9.59 6.61 -4.63
C PRO A 307 -8.20 5.99 -4.88
N LEU A 308 -8.02 4.72 -4.52
CA LEU A 308 -6.84 3.89 -4.78
C LEU A 308 -7.28 2.46 -5.08
N ARG A 309 -6.41 1.64 -5.69
CA ARG A 309 -6.76 0.27 -6.05
C ARG A 309 -6.72 -0.67 -4.85
N VAL A 310 -7.71 -1.54 -4.72
CA VAL A 310 -7.80 -2.51 -3.62
C VAL A 310 -7.87 -3.93 -4.18
N ASN A 311 -6.92 -4.77 -3.78
CA ASN A 311 -7.04 -6.22 -3.88
C ASN A 311 -7.45 -6.76 -2.50
N ALA A 312 -8.74 -6.99 -2.30
CA ALA A 312 -9.28 -7.43 -1.02
C ALA A 312 -9.15 -8.96 -0.87
N MET A 313 -8.47 -9.37 0.20
CA MET A 313 -8.34 -10.78 0.59
C MET A 313 -9.43 -11.12 1.60
N ILE A 314 -10.34 -12.02 1.24
CA ILE A 314 -11.44 -12.42 2.14
C ILE A 314 -10.87 -13.06 3.40
N ALA A 315 -11.34 -12.67 4.58
CA ALA A 315 -10.93 -13.34 5.82
C ALA A 315 -11.41 -14.79 5.84
N SER A 316 -10.52 -15.76 6.07
CA SER A 316 -10.90 -17.17 6.28
C SER A 316 -11.79 -17.40 7.52
N SER A 317 -11.82 -16.44 8.43
CA SER A 317 -12.68 -16.41 9.62
C SER A 317 -14.07 -15.83 9.35
N GLU A 318 -14.35 -15.31 8.15
CA GLU A 318 -15.67 -14.79 7.78
C GLU A 318 -16.71 -15.92 7.86
N PRO A 319 -17.77 -15.79 8.69
CA PRO A 319 -18.80 -16.81 8.82
C PRO A 319 -19.48 -17.19 7.49
N ARG A 320 -19.53 -16.26 6.53
CA ARG A 320 -20.08 -16.47 5.17
C ARG A 320 -19.02 -16.83 4.12
N LEU A 321 -17.84 -17.31 4.50
CA LEU A 321 -16.75 -17.61 3.56
C LEU A 321 -17.20 -18.46 2.37
N LEU A 322 -17.93 -19.56 2.60
CA LEU A 322 -18.38 -20.44 1.52
C LEU A 322 -19.33 -19.74 0.54
N GLU A 323 -20.26 -18.92 1.03
CA GLU A 323 -21.16 -18.12 0.18
C GLU A 323 -20.36 -17.15 -0.72
N LEU A 324 -19.35 -16.48 -0.15
CA LEU A 324 -18.49 -15.57 -0.90
C LEU A 324 -17.64 -16.30 -1.95
N LEU A 325 -17.15 -17.50 -1.64
CA LEU A 325 -16.40 -18.32 -2.59
C LEU A 325 -17.29 -18.89 -3.70
N GLU A 326 -18.54 -19.24 -3.39
CA GLU A 326 -19.55 -19.66 -4.39
C GLU A 326 -19.97 -18.52 -5.32
N ALA A 327 -19.96 -17.28 -4.84
CA ALA A 327 -20.20 -16.08 -5.66
C ALA A 327 -19.07 -15.84 -6.70
N GLY A 328 -17.90 -16.46 -6.50
CA GLY A 328 -16.76 -16.37 -7.40
C GLY A 328 -15.92 -15.10 -7.22
N THR A 329 -14.82 -15.05 -7.97
CA THR A 329 -13.92 -13.89 -7.97
C THR A 329 -14.59 -12.66 -8.57
N PHE A 330 -14.22 -11.47 -8.12
CA PHE A 330 -14.73 -10.20 -8.63
C PHE A 330 -13.58 -9.28 -9.08
N ARG A 331 -13.81 -8.50 -10.13
CA ARG A 331 -12.93 -7.43 -10.60
C ARG A 331 -13.77 -6.32 -11.22
N SER A 332 -13.58 -5.07 -10.82
CA SER A 332 -14.27 -3.93 -11.42
C SER A 332 -13.71 -3.62 -12.81
N ASP A 333 -14.54 -3.04 -13.69
CA ASP A 333 -14.18 -2.76 -15.09
C ASP A 333 -12.96 -1.81 -15.24
N ASN A 334 -12.74 -0.96 -14.24
CA ASN A 334 -11.62 -0.01 -14.16
C ASN A 334 -10.43 -0.52 -13.33
N ASP A 335 -10.43 -1.79 -12.93
CA ASP A 335 -9.41 -2.45 -12.12
C ASP A 335 -9.15 -1.76 -10.75
N MET A 336 -10.13 -1.01 -10.23
CA MET A 336 -10.02 -0.35 -8.92
C MET A 336 -10.27 -1.31 -7.76
N LEU A 337 -11.09 -2.33 -7.95
CA LEU A 337 -11.35 -3.37 -6.96
C LEU A 337 -11.15 -4.76 -7.57
N GLN A 338 -10.44 -5.62 -6.84
CA GLN A 338 -10.32 -7.04 -7.11
C GLN A 338 -10.57 -7.84 -5.82
N ILE A 339 -11.31 -8.95 -5.94
CA ILE A 339 -11.55 -9.92 -4.87
C ILE A 339 -11.28 -11.29 -5.48
N ASN A 340 -10.07 -11.80 -5.31
CA ASN A 340 -9.64 -13.07 -5.88
C ASN A 340 -8.80 -13.92 -4.93
N SER A 341 -8.72 -13.53 -3.65
CA SER A 341 -7.87 -14.20 -2.67
C SER A 341 -8.53 -14.34 -1.31
N VAL A 342 -8.01 -15.27 -0.50
CA VAL A 342 -8.43 -15.51 0.89
C VAL A 342 -7.20 -15.39 1.79
N LYS A 343 -7.31 -14.57 2.84
CA LYS A 343 -6.35 -14.49 3.94
C LYS A 343 -6.63 -15.62 4.93
N VAL A 344 -5.73 -16.60 4.97
CA VAL A 344 -5.79 -17.75 5.88
C VAL A 344 -4.80 -17.53 7.03
N TYR A 345 -5.22 -17.76 8.28
CA TYR A 345 -4.40 -17.53 9.47
C TYR A 345 -3.73 -18.82 9.95
N GLY A 346 -2.39 -18.85 9.97
CA GLY A 346 -1.61 -20.00 10.40
C GLY A 346 -1.25 -19.99 11.88
N ASP A 347 -0.43 -19.04 12.30
CA ASP A 347 0.07 -18.91 13.67
C ASP A 347 0.01 -17.46 14.21
N GLY A 348 0.61 -17.23 15.39
CA GLY A 348 0.75 -15.90 15.97
C GLY A 348 2.08 -15.22 15.64
N ALA A 349 2.40 -14.14 16.35
CA ALA A 349 3.63 -13.39 16.15
C ALA A 349 4.84 -13.95 16.91
N LEU A 350 6.05 -13.67 16.41
CA LEU A 350 7.30 -14.09 17.04
C LEU A 350 7.52 -13.40 18.40
N GLY A 351 7.22 -12.10 18.49
CA GLY A 351 7.49 -11.30 19.68
C GLY A 351 6.79 -11.80 20.95
N SER A 352 5.52 -12.18 20.82
CA SER A 352 4.66 -12.74 21.89
C SER A 352 4.81 -14.25 22.07
N ARG A 353 5.73 -14.90 21.34
CA ARG A 353 5.91 -16.36 21.30
C ARG A 353 4.69 -17.13 20.79
N GLY A 354 3.88 -16.50 19.95
CA GLY A 354 2.70 -17.10 19.32
C GLY A 354 3.01 -17.85 18.02
N ALA A 355 4.10 -17.49 17.32
CA ALA A 355 4.51 -18.15 16.08
C ALA A 355 4.85 -19.63 16.36
N ARG A 356 4.31 -20.55 15.54
CA ARG A 356 4.48 -21.98 15.76
C ARG A 356 5.83 -22.43 15.18
N LEU A 357 6.72 -22.88 16.05
CA LEU A 357 8.06 -23.32 15.70
C LEU A 357 8.18 -24.86 15.67
N ILE A 358 9.10 -25.40 14.87
CA ILE A 358 9.41 -26.84 14.83
C ILE A 358 9.98 -27.28 16.18
N GLU A 359 11.02 -26.57 16.63
CA GLU A 359 11.66 -26.74 17.93
C GLU A 359 11.20 -25.64 18.90
N PRO A 360 11.25 -25.86 20.24
CA PRO A 360 10.86 -24.85 21.22
C PRO A 360 11.60 -23.51 21.05
N TYR A 361 11.00 -22.44 21.56
CA TYR A 361 11.63 -21.12 21.63
C TYR A 361 12.95 -21.22 22.43
N SER A 362 14.00 -20.56 21.95
CA SER A 362 15.32 -20.59 22.59
C SER A 362 15.33 -19.95 23.98
N ASP A 363 14.42 -19.02 24.23
CA ASP A 363 14.24 -18.34 25.52
C ASP A 363 13.02 -18.83 26.33
N ASP A 364 12.34 -19.88 25.86
CA ASP A 364 11.18 -20.50 26.50
C ASP A 364 11.07 -21.99 26.10
N ALA A 365 11.83 -22.83 26.80
CA ALA A 365 12.18 -24.20 26.37
C ALA A 365 11.01 -25.21 26.31
N GLU A 366 9.84 -24.87 26.84
CA GLU A 366 8.63 -25.72 26.78
C GLU A 366 7.57 -25.17 25.82
N ASN A 367 7.82 -24.00 25.24
CA ASN A 367 6.89 -23.32 24.37
C ASN A 367 7.33 -23.49 22.92
N THR A 368 6.40 -23.89 22.06
CA THR A 368 6.63 -24.06 20.62
C THR A 368 5.67 -23.20 19.79
N GLY A 369 4.98 -22.25 20.42
CA GLY A 369 3.92 -21.43 19.83
C GLY A 369 2.64 -22.19 19.53
N LEU A 370 1.74 -21.54 18.79
CA LEU A 370 0.36 -21.98 18.61
C LEU A 370 -0.06 -21.85 17.14
N LEU A 371 -0.79 -22.84 16.65
CA LEU A 371 -1.57 -22.66 15.42
C LEU A 371 -2.89 -21.97 15.76
N ILE A 372 -3.30 -21.00 14.95
CA ILE A 372 -4.62 -20.36 15.04
C ILE A 372 -5.72 -21.35 14.69
N ASN A 373 -5.49 -22.18 13.68
CA ASN A 373 -6.39 -23.24 13.25
C ASN A 373 -5.66 -24.59 13.35
N PRO A 374 -6.33 -25.66 13.81
CA PRO A 374 -5.73 -26.99 13.76
C PRO A 374 -5.47 -27.41 12.30
N GLU A 375 -4.51 -28.32 12.08
CA GLU A 375 -4.03 -28.69 10.74
C GLU A 375 -5.13 -29.22 9.80
N ASP A 376 -6.10 -29.95 10.32
CA ASP A 376 -7.26 -30.44 9.57
C ASP A 376 -8.12 -29.28 9.05
N ARG A 377 -8.32 -28.23 9.87
CA ARG A 377 -8.99 -27.01 9.44
C ARG A 377 -8.16 -26.21 8.43
N VAL A 378 -6.83 -26.15 8.59
CA VAL A 378 -5.94 -25.53 7.58
C VAL A 378 -6.09 -26.25 6.24
N ARG A 379 -6.03 -27.58 6.22
CA ARG A 379 -6.21 -28.41 5.02
C ARG A 379 -7.58 -28.20 4.36
N GLU A 380 -8.63 -28.14 5.16
CA GLU A 380 -9.99 -27.86 4.68
C GLU A 380 -10.04 -26.49 3.98
N LEU A 381 -9.55 -25.44 4.64
CA LEU A 381 -9.51 -24.08 4.08
C LEU A 381 -8.72 -24.03 2.78
N PHE A 382 -7.53 -24.63 2.72
CA PHE A 382 -6.72 -24.70 1.51
C PHE A 382 -7.48 -25.39 0.37
N THR A 383 -8.12 -26.53 0.65
CA THR A 383 -8.88 -27.29 -0.35
C THR A 383 -10.08 -26.51 -0.86
N VAL A 384 -10.88 -25.93 0.03
CA VAL A 384 -12.06 -25.14 -0.33
C VAL A 384 -11.67 -23.89 -1.13
N THR A 385 -10.68 -23.12 -0.67
CA THR A 385 -10.25 -21.90 -1.38
C THR A 385 -9.69 -22.22 -2.77
N HIS A 386 -8.82 -23.23 -2.88
CA HIS A 386 -8.21 -23.63 -4.14
C HIS A 386 -9.25 -24.15 -5.15
N ASN A 387 -10.18 -25.02 -4.70
CA ASN A 387 -11.22 -25.59 -5.56
C ASN A 387 -12.21 -24.54 -6.09
N HIS A 388 -12.39 -23.42 -5.38
CA HIS A 388 -13.21 -22.30 -5.83
C HIS A 388 -12.46 -21.30 -6.73
N GLY A 389 -11.20 -21.57 -7.08
CA GLY A 389 -10.43 -20.71 -7.99
C GLY A 389 -9.79 -19.50 -7.31
N PHE A 390 -9.72 -19.45 -5.98
CA PHE A 390 -9.14 -18.31 -5.25
C PHE A 390 -7.67 -18.54 -4.92
N GLN A 391 -6.90 -17.45 -4.92
CA GLN A 391 -5.53 -17.43 -4.41
C GLN A 391 -5.55 -17.56 -2.87
N ILE A 392 -4.78 -18.50 -2.33
CA ILE A 392 -4.53 -18.62 -0.90
C ILE A 392 -3.36 -17.70 -0.52
N ASN A 393 -3.60 -16.82 0.46
CA ASN A 393 -2.62 -15.94 1.09
C ASN A 393 -2.51 -16.35 2.57
N TYR A 394 -1.54 -17.20 2.90
CA TYR A 394 -1.45 -17.84 4.22
C TYR A 394 -0.47 -17.12 5.14
N HIS A 395 -0.94 -16.63 6.29
CA HIS A 395 -0.08 -16.11 7.36
C HIS A 395 0.79 -17.21 7.96
N ALA A 396 2.11 -17.09 7.82
CA ALA A 396 3.05 -17.99 8.48
C ALA A 396 4.30 -17.24 8.96
N ILE A 397 4.44 -17.09 10.27
CA ILE A 397 5.64 -16.50 10.88
C ILE A 397 6.64 -17.59 11.26
N GLY A 398 6.22 -18.63 11.97
CA GLY A 398 7.11 -19.69 12.44
C GLY A 398 7.48 -20.72 11.36
N ASP A 399 8.61 -21.39 11.54
CA ASP A 399 9.15 -22.37 10.58
C ASP A 399 8.24 -23.60 10.42
N TYR A 400 7.55 -24.03 11.48
CA TYR A 400 6.55 -25.10 11.38
C TYR A 400 5.38 -24.69 10.49
N THR A 401 4.86 -23.48 10.69
CA THR A 401 3.72 -22.96 9.94
C THR A 401 4.06 -22.78 8.47
N ASN A 402 5.27 -22.31 8.15
CA ASN A 402 5.78 -22.24 6.79
C ASN A 402 5.86 -23.62 6.14
N ARG A 403 6.40 -24.62 6.86
CA ARG A 403 6.46 -26.00 6.38
C ARG A 403 5.07 -26.59 6.12
N LEU A 404 4.13 -26.40 7.05
CA LEU A 404 2.75 -26.85 6.90
C LEU A 404 2.09 -26.26 5.65
N ALA A 405 2.30 -24.97 5.39
CA ALA A 405 1.80 -24.30 4.19
C ALA A 405 2.35 -24.93 2.91
N LEU A 406 3.67 -25.14 2.86
CA LEU A 406 4.35 -25.74 1.71
C LEU A 406 3.90 -27.20 1.48
N ASP A 407 3.67 -27.96 2.55
CA ASP A 407 3.14 -29.32 2.47
C ASP A 407 1.71 -29.33 1.86
N GLU A 408 0.85 -28.40 2.28
CA GLU A 408 -0.50 -28.28 1.73
C GLU A 408 -0.51 -27.74 0.30
N PHE A 409 0.38 -26.81 -0.06
CA PHE A 409 0.54 -26.38 -1.46
C PHE A 409 1.06 -27.49 -2.37
N GLN A 410 2.03 -28.28 -1.89
CA GLN A 410 2.53 -29.45 -2.62
C GLN A 410 1.42 -30.47 -2.85
N ARG A 411 0.49 -30.64 -1.90
CA ARG A 411 -0.69 -31.50 -2.06
C ARG A 411 -1.66 -30.98 -3.13
N LEU A 412 -1.70 -29.68 -3.35
CA LEU A 412 -2.58 -29.01 -4.34
C LEU A 412 -1.90 -28.81 -5.71
N ALA A 413 -0.64 -29.21 -5.88
CA ALA A 413 0.21 -28.82 -7.02
C ALA A 413 -0.22 -29.38 -8.39
N ASP A 414 -1.22 -30.27 -8.46
CA ASP A 414 -1.72 -30.87 -9.70
C ASP A 414 -2.63 -29.93 -10.54
N SER A 415 -2.64 -28.62 -10.26
CA SER A 415 -3.42 -27.64 -11.02
C SER A 415 -2.60 -26.94 -12.10
N GLU A 416 -3.14 -26.86 -13.32
CA GLU A 416 -2.55 -26.07 -14.42
C GLU A 416 -2.75 -24.55 -14.26
N HIS A 417 -3.52 -24.11 -13.25
CA HIS A 417 -3.82 -22.70 -13.03
C HIS A 417 -2.69 -22.00 -12.27
N ASP A 418 -2.23 -20.85 -12.79
CA ASP A 418 -1.28 -19.98 -12.09
C ASP A 418 -2.00 -19.20 -10.98
N TYR A 419 -2.19 -19.80 -9.82
CA TYR A 419 -2.83 -19.12 -8.69
C TYR A 419 -1.96 -18.03 -8.08
N ARG A 420 -0.64 -18.08 -8.28
CA ARG A 420 0.35 -17.23 -7.59
C ARG A 420 0.19 -17.25 -6.07
N HIS A 421 -0.06 -18.42 -5.49
CA HIS A 421 -0.26 -18.57 -4.05
C HIS A 421 0.85 -17.91 -3.23
N ARG A 422 0.49 -17.43 -2.04
CA ARG A 422 1.38 -16.60 -1.22
C ARG A 422 1.48 -17.16 0.19
N ILE A 423 2.69 -17.08 0.72
CA ILE A 423 2.88 -17.13 2.17
C ILE A 423 3.19 -15.71 2.63
N GLU A 424 2.30 -15.21 3.48
CA GLU A 424 2.41 -13.90 4.11
C GLU A 424 3.38 -13.98 5.29
N HIS A 425 4.20 -12.94 5.42
CA HIS A 425 5.35 -12.79 6.30
C HIS A 425 6.53 -13.67 5.88
N ALA A 426 6.33 -14.98 5.75
CA ALA A 426 7.41 -15.95 5.52
C ALA A 426 8.63 -15.64 6.41
N GLN A 427 8.35 -15.36 7.69
CA GLN A 427 9.27 -14.59 8.53
C GLN A 427 10.44 -15.43 9.02
N ILE A 428 10.16 -16.59 9.61
CA ILE A 428 11.13 -17.60 10.03
C ILE A 428 10.89 -18.84 9.16
N VAL A 429 11.77 -19.10 8.20
CA VAL A 429 11.67 -20.25 7.30
C VAL A 429 12.87 -21.14 7.53
N SER A 430 12.67 -22.44 7.74
CA SER A 430 13.80 -23.38 7.77
C SER A 430 14.60 -23.30 6.47
N MET A 431 15.94 -23.32 6.55
CA MET A 431 16.79 -23.26 5.35
C MET A 431 16.46 -24.36 4.32
N ASP A 432 16.04 -25.54 4.79
CA ASP A 432 15.60 -26.65 3.94
C ASP A 432 14.27 -26.37 3.19
N ASP A 433 13.46 -25.45 3.71
CA ASP A 433 12.15 -25.11 3.15
C ASP A 433 12.21 -23.93 2.16
N ILE A 434 13.25 -23.08 2.21
CA ILE A 434 13.43 -21.95 1.27
C ILE A 434 13.38 -22.40 -0.20
N PRO A 435 14.09 -23.47 -0.64
CA PRO A 435 14.03 -23.94 -2.03
C PRO A 435 12.64 -24.38 -2.50
N ARG A 436 11.77 -24.76 -1.56
CA ARG A 436 10.43 -25.26 -1.88
C ARG A 436 9.51 -24.15 -2.39
N PHE A 437 9.74 -22.89 -2.00
CA PHE A 437 8.97 -21.75 -2.51
C PHE A 437 9.06 -21.66 -4.02
N LEU A 438 10.27 -21.69 -4.59
CA LEU A 438 10.45 -21.66 -6.04
C LEU A 438 9.90 -22.93 -6.70
N ALA A 439 10.19 -24.10 -6.13
CA ALA A 439 9.74 -25.38 -6.70
C ALA A 439 8.21 -25.51 -6.78
N LEU A 440 7.49 -24.88 -5.85
CA LEU A 440 6.03 -24.88 -5.77
C LEU A 440 5.39 -23.61 -6.33
N ASN A 441 6.18 -22.69 -6.91
CA ASN A 441 5.73 -21.39 -7.40
C ASN A 441 4.95 -20.57 -6.34
N ILE A 442 5.44 -20.58 -5.11
CA ILE A 442 4.88 -19.84 -3.97
C ILE A 442 5.65 -18.53 -3.80
N ILE A 443 4.91 -17.43 -3.69
CA ILE A 443 5.47 -16.10 -3.52
C ILE A 443 5.64 -15.81 -2.02
N PRO A 444 6.87 -15.56 -1.54
CA PRO A 444 7.08 -14.98 -0.22
C PRO A 444 6.64 -13.51 -0.22
N SER A 445 5.63 -13.19 0.58
CA SER A 445 5.12 -11.82 0.80
C SER A 445 5.65 -11.31 2.14
N MET A 446 6.68 -10.48 2.12
CA MET A 446 7.52 -10.19 3.30
C MET A 446 7.52 -8.70 3.63
N GLN A 447 7.46 -8.35 4.92
CA GLN A 447 7.43 -6.96 5.39
C GLN A 447 8.82 -6.50 5.84
N PRO A 448 9.51 -5.60 5.09
CA PRO A 448 10.89 -5.26 5.43
C PRO A 448 11.08 -4.59 6.79
N THR A 449 10.10 -3.79 7.23
CA THR A 449 10.12 -3.10 8.53
C THR A 449 10.10 -4.06 9.72
N HIS A 450 9.48 -5.25 9.59
CA HIS A 450 9.50 -6.26 10.67
C HIS A 450 10.92 -6.65 11.03
N ALA A 451 11.84 -6.77 10.06
CA ALA A 451 13.23 -7.12 10.35
C ALA A 451 13.89 -6.12 11.31
N THR A 452 13.64 -4.82 11.12
CA THR A 452 14.22 -3.75 11.95
C THR A 452 13.48 -3.54 13.27
N SER A 453 12.19 -3.85 13.33
CA SER A 453 11.41 -3.83 14.57
C SER A 453 11.74 -5.01 15.48
N ASP A 454 12.04 -6.17 14.89
CA ASP A 454 12.25 -7.43 15.61
C ASP A 454 13.74 -7.71 15.91
N MET A 455 14.69 -6.96 15.33
CA MET A 455 16.14 -7.21 15.46
C MET A 455 16.66 -7.26 16.90
N ASN A 456 15.94 -6.65 17.84
CA ASN A 456 16.30 -6.63 19.26
C ASN A 456 15.82 -7.87 20.05
N MET A 457 15.02 -8.75 19.44
CA MET A 457 14.42 -9.90 20.11
C MET A 457 14.43 -11.19 19.30
N ALA A 458 14.47 -11.11 17.96
CA ALA A 458 14.27 -12.29 17.11
C ALA A 458 15.30 -13.40 17.39
N GLU A 459 16.57 -13.05 17.56
CA GLU A 459 17.62 -14.04 17.86
C GLU A 459 17.48 -14.64 19.26
N ASP A 460 16.99 -13.89 20.26
CA ASP A 460 16.67 -14.46 21.57
C ASP A 460 15.55 -15.50 21.46
N ARG A 461 14.58 -15.29 20.56
CA ARG A 461 13.45 -16.21 20.35
C ARG A 461 13.84 -17.50 19.65
N VAL A 462 14.64 -17.43 18.57
CA VAL A 462 14.93 -18.61 17.72
C VAL A 462 16.37 -19.12 17.84
N GLY A 463 17.29 -18.36 18.44
CA GLY A 463 18.69 -18.71 18.59
C GLY A 463 19.51 -18.56 17.31
N SER A 464 20.83 -18.57 17.48
CA SER A 464 21.81 -18.26 16.43
C SER A 464 21.81 -19.18 15.20
N GLU A 465 21.28 -20.40 15.32
CA GLU A 465 21.21 -21.33 14.17
C GLU A 465 19.95 -21.06 13.32
N ARG A 466 18.79 -20.90 13.96
CA ARG A 466 17.50 -20.76 13.24
C ARG A 466 17.27 -19.35 12.69
N ILE A 467 17.95 -18.35 13.25
CA ILE A 467 17.87 -16.97 12.75
C ILE A 467 18.40 -16.83 11.31
N ALA A 468 19.20 -17.78 10.82
CA ALA A 468 19.69 -17.80 9.44
C ALA A 468 18.55 -17.79 8.39
N GLY A 469 17.42 -18.41 8.73
CA GLY A 469 16.22 -18.43 7.90
C GLY A 469 15.25 -17.28 8.13
N ALA A 470 15.60 -16.32 9.00
CA ALA A 470 14.74 -15.19 9.36
C ALA A 470 14.94 -14.02 8.40
N TYR A 471 13.84 -13.50 7.81
CA TYR A 471 13.89 -12.37 6.88
C TYR A 471 14.94 -12.56 5.76
N ALA A 472 15.06 -13.80 5.26
CA ALA A 472 16.14 -14.26 4.39
C ALA A 472 15.94 -13.84 2.92
N TRP A 473 15.78 -12.54 2.67
CA TRP A 473 15.45 -12.00 1.35
C TRP A 473 16.46 -12.36 0.27
N ARG A 474 17.76 -12.35 0.60
CA ARG A 474 18.81 -12.68 -0.37
C ARG A 474 18.75 -14.15 -0.77
N GLU A 475 18.49 -15.04 0.17
CA GLU A 475 18.29 -16.47 -0.11
C GLU A 475 17.14 -16.70 -1.10
N PHE A 476 16.01 -16.00 -0.92
CA PHE A 476 14.88 -16.06 -1.84
C PHE A 476 15.21 -15.48 -3.22
N LEU A 477 15.81 -14.29 -3.28
CA LEU A 477 16.11 -13.61 -4.54
C LEU A 477 17.16 -14.35 -5.38
N ASP A 478 18.19 -14.90 -4.73
CA ASP A 478 19.29 -15.59 -5.41
C ASP A 478 18.86 -16.93 -6.03
N GLN A 479 17.89 -17.63 -5.42
CA GLN A 479 17.30 -18.81 -6.07
C GLN A 479 16.36 -18.45 -7.24
N GLY A 480 15.90 -17.20 -7.32
CA GLY A 480 15.00 -16.73 -8.37
C GLY A 480 13.55 -16.49 -7.95
N SER A 481 13.23 -16.57 -6.65
CA SER A 481 11.94 -16.12 -6.15
C SER A 481 11.79 -14.61 -6.34
N LEU A 482 10.59 -14.17 -6.69
CA LEU A 482 10.20 -12.77 -6.53
C LEU A 482 9.62 -12.56 -5.12
N ILE A 483 9.79 -11.37 -4.56
CA ILE A 483 9.26 -11.00 -3.24
C ILE A 483 8.22 -9.90 -3.44
N ALA A 484 7.04 -10.08 -2.86
CA ALA A 484 6.06 -9.02 -2.73
C ALA A 484 6.26 -8.32 -1.37
N ALA A 485 6.50 -7.02 -1.36
CA ALA A 485 6.73 -6.29 -0.13
C ALA A 485 5.47 -5.53 0.32
N GLY A 486 5.28 -5.47 1.63
CA GLY A 486 4.23 -4.68 2.27
C GLY A 486 4.70 -4.15 3.61
N SER A 487 3.85 -3.38 4.28
CA SER A 487 4.16 -2.90 5.63
C SER A 487 3.44 -3.68 6.73
N ASP A 488 2.32 -4.33 6.43
CA ASP A 488 1.39 -4.87 7.43
C ASP A 488 0.82 -3.76 8.34
N PHE A 489 0.57 -2.58 7.77
CA PHE A 489 -0.09 -1.51 8.52
C PHE A 489 -1.46 -1.97 9.05
N PRO A 490 -1.88 -1.48 10.22
CA PRO A 490 -1.18 -0.53 11.09
C PRO A 490 -0.33 -1.19 12.19
N VAL A 491 0.08 -2.46 12.03
CA VAL A 491 1.07 -3.10 12.92
C VAL A 491 2.36 -2.28 12.84
N GLU A 492 2.86 -2.08 11.61
CA GLU A 492 3.91 -1.12 11.29
C GLU A 492 3.33 0.19 10.71
N LEU A 493 4.22 1.16 10.51
CA LEU A 493 3.89 2.40 9.81
C LEU A 493 3.79 2.15 8.30
N ALA A 494 2.71 2.65 7.68
CA ALA A 494 2.36 2.39 6.29
C ALA A 494 3.31 2.99 5.23
N ASN A 495 4.35 3.74 5.59
CA ASN A 495 5.19 4.42 4.60
C ASN A 495 6.14 3.44 3.89
N PRO A 496 5.99 3.18 2.58
CA PRO A 496 6.82 2.17 1.90
C PRO A 496 8.31 2.56 1.85
N PHE A 497 8.66 3.84 1.93
CA PHE A 497 10.07 4.27 2.00
C PHE A 497 10.76 3.83 3.31
N TYR A 498 9.99 3.53 4.36
CA TYR A 498 10.55 2.89 5.57
C TYR A 498 10.90 1.43 5.28
N GLY A 499 10.03 0.71 4.57
CA GLY A 499 10.30 -0.65 4.11
C GLY A 499 11.45 -0.72 3.11
N ILE A 500 11.49 0.18 2.12
CA ILE A 500 12.59 0.27 1.14
C ILE A 500 13.91 0.55 1.84
N HIS A 501 13.94 1.46 2.81
CA HIS A 501 15.13 1.69 3.62
C HIS A 501 15.55 0.42 4.37
N ALA A 502 14.65 -0.19 5.15
CA ALA A 502 14.93 -1.42 5.90
C ALA A 502 15.41 -2.58 5.00
N ALA A 503 14.84 -2.74 3.81
CA ALA A 503 15.24 -3.75 2.83
C ALA A 503 16.67 -3.55 2.32
N VAL A 504 17.04 -2.29 2.04
CA VAL A 504 18.34 -1.94 1.43
C VAL A 504 19.45 -1.85 2.48
N THR A 505 19.16 -1.29 3.65
CA THR A 505 20.17 -1.00 4.67
C THR A 505 20.22 -2.07 5.75
N ARG A 506 19.11 -2.76 6.01
CA ARG A 506 18.88 -3.59 7.22
C ARG A 506 19.02 -2.78 8.50
N GLN A 507 18.63 -1.50 8.47
CA GLN A 507 18.72 -0.56 9.58
C GLN A 507 17.36 0.04 9.93
N ASP A 508 17.17 0.36 11.20
CA ASP A 508 16.08 1.23 11.64
C ASP A 508 16.27 2.69 11.16
N ARG A 509 15.30 3.56 11.45
CA ARG A 509 15.32 4.96 11.01
C ARG A 509 16.34 5.85 11.75
N ASP A 510 16.97 5.34 12.80
CA ASP A 510 18.14 5.94 13.44
C ASP A 510 19.46 5.42 12.81
N ASN A 511 19.34 4.69 11.70
CA ASN A 511 20.42 4.02 10.96
C ASN A 511 21.20 3.04 11.85
N GLN A 512 20.50 2.34 12.75
CA GLN A 512 21.08 1.30 13.59
C GLN A 512 20.57 -0.11 13.22
N PRO A 513 21.41 -1.14 13.41
CA PRO A 513 22.85 -1.07 13.70
C PRO A 513 23.64 -0.55 12.49
N VAL A 514 24.79 0.10 12.70
CA VAL A 514 25.58 0.75 11.63
C VAL A 514 25.87 -0.17 10.42
N GLU A 515 26.18 -1.44 10.66
CA GLU A 515 26.46 -2.39 9.57
C GLU A 515 25.20 -3.04 8.97
N GLY A 516 24.02 -2.75 9.50
CA GLY A 516 22.78 -3.46 9.21
C GLY A 516 22.68 -4.80 9.95
N TRP A 517 21.46 -5.22 10.29
CA TRP A 517 21.20 -6.48 10.97
C TRP A 517 21.14 -7.64 9.96
N TYR A 518 22.07 -8.60 10.00
CA TYR A 518 22.27 -9.62 8.94
C TYR A 518 22.41 -8.99 7.55
N PRO A 519 23.48 -8.20 7.30
CA PRO A 519 23.63 -7.38 6.10
C PRO A 519 23.75 -8.16 4.79
N GLU A 520 24.13 -9.44 4.84
CA GLU A 520 24.13 -10.35 3.70
C GLU A 520 22.71 -10.58 3.14
N GLN A 521 21.66 -10.37 3.93
CA GLN A 521 20.26 -10.47 3.50
C GLN A 521 19.72 -9.19 2.87
N ARG A 522 20.55 -8.17 2.61
CA ARG A 522 20.12 -6.92 1.97
C ARG A 522 19.55 -7.15 0.57
N MET A 523 18.51 -6.39 0.24
CA MET A 523 18.11 -6.13 -1.13
C MET A 523 18.96 -5.01 -1.74
N THR A 524 19.17 -5.06 -3.04
CA THR A 524 19.55 -3.87 -3.80
C THR A 524 18.38 -2.89 -3.85
N LEU A 525 18.64 -1.61 -4.07
CA LEU A 525 17.57 -0.61 -4.20
C LEU A 525 16.60 -0.93 -5.35
N GLN A 526 17.08 -1.53 -6.44
CA GLN A 526 16.20 -1.90 -7.56
C GLN A 526 15.27 -3.05 -7.18
N GLU A 527 15.78 -4.08 -6.49
CA GLU A 527 14.94 -5.16 -5.97
C GLU A 527 13.89 -4.63 -4.98
N ALA A 528 14.30 -3.75 -4.05
CA ALA A 528 13.38 -3.15 -3.08
C ALA A 528 12.31 -2.26 -3.72
N LEU A 529 12.66 -1.45 -4.73
CA LEU A 529 11.67 -0.66 -5.47
C LEU A 529 10.72 -1.56 -6.28
N ARG A 530 11.23 -2.64 -6.87
CA ARG A 530 10.44 -3.61 -7.64
C ARG A 530 9.47 -4.37 -6.74
N SER A 531 9.89 -4.76 -5.54
CA SER A 531 9.05 -5.47 -4.56
C SER A 531 7.85 -4.66 -4.06
N PHE A 532 7.92 -3.32 -4.11
CA PHE A 532 6.83 -2.38 -3.82
C PHE A 532 6.13 -1.84 -5.08
N THR A 533 6.43 -2.38 -6.27
CA THR A 533 5.80 -1.94 -7.53
C THR A 533 5.44 -3.16 -8.39
N LEU A 534 6.27 -3.54 -9.36
CA LEU A 534 5.96 -4.58 -10.35
C LEU A 534 5.74 -5.97 -9.71
N ASP A 535 6.59 -6.37 -8.76
CA ASP A 535 6.49 -7.71 -8.15
C ASP A 535 5.27 -7.79 -7.22
N ALA A 536 4.93 -6.68 -6.53
CA ALA A 536 3.69 -6.58 -5.76
C ALA A 536 2.46 -6.66 -6.68
N ALA A 537 2.45 -5.95 -7.82
CA ALA A 537 1.37 -6.06 -8.80
C ALA A 537 1.22 -7.49 -9.33
N TYR A 538 2.34 -8.18 -9.57
CA TYR A 538 2.36 -9.58 -10.02
C TYR A 538 1.74 -10.51 -8.98
N ALA A 539 2.16 -10.38 -7.71
CA ALA A 539 1.60 -11.17 -6.61
C ALA A 539 0.08 -10.96 -6.43
N GLY A 540 -0.45 -9.82 -6.89
CA GLY A 540 -1.87 -9.50 -6.88
C GLY A 540 -2.61 -9.72 -8.21
N HIS A 541 -2.02 -10.32 -9.25
CA HIS A 541 -2.63 -10.49 -10.59
C HIS A 541 -3.00 -9.19 -11.32
N LEU A 542 -2.32 -8.09 -11.00
CA LEU A 542 -2.53 -6.76 -11.61
C LEU A 542 -1.31 -6.25 -12.39
N ASP A 543 -0.23 -7.03 -12.51
CA ASP A 543 0.99 -6.69 -13.25
C ASP A 543 0.76 -6.32 -14.72
N ASN A 544 -0.29 -6.84 -15.37
CA ASN A 544 -0.63 -6.47 -16.74
C ASN A 544 -1.23 -5.07 -16.89
N VAL A 545 -1.69 -4.46 -15.78
CA VAL A 545 -2.41 -3.17 -15.79
C VAL A 545 -1.82 -2.13 -14.83
N THR A 546 -0.99 -2.51 -13.85
CA THR A 546 -0.33 -1.62 -12.89
C THR A 546 1.11 -2.08 -12.59
N GLY A 547 1.78 -1.46 -11.61
CA GLY A 547 3.12 -1.85 -11.13
C GLY A 547 4.28 -1.36 -11.99
N SER A 548 4.03 -0.91 -13.23
CA SER A 548 5.00 -0.21 -14.08
C SER A 548 4.33 0.87 -14.92
N LEU A 549 5.15 1.67 -15.60
CA LEU A 549 4.75 2.78 -16.46
C LEU A 549 4.93 2.41 -17.95
N GLU A 550 4.48 1.21 -18.30
CA GLU A 550 4.46 0.67 -19.67
C GLU A 550 3.17 1.05 -20.40
N THR A 551 3.25 1.16 -21.73
CA THR A 551 2.09 1.45 -22.57
C THR A 551 0.93 0.48 -22.31
N GLY A 552 -0.28 1.03 -22.18
CA GLY A 552 -1.52 0.29 -21.94
C GLY A 552 -1.86 0.09 -20.46
N LYS A 553 -0.91 0.27 -19.55
CA LYS A 553 -1.15 0.22 -18.10
C LYS A 553 -1.78 1.51 -17.60
N TRP A 554 -2.43 1.45 -16.45
CA TRP A 554 -2.96 2.61 -15.76
C TRP A 554 -1.83 3.57 -15.37
N ALA A 555 -2.08 4.86 -15.52
CA ALA A 555 -1.16 5.92 -15.14
C ALA A 555 -1.19 6.14 -13.61
N ASP A 556 -0.75 5.14 -12.88
CA ASP A 556 -0.57 5.17 -11.44
C ASP A 556 0.90 5.48 -11.12
N PHE A 557 1.18 6.71 -10.69
CA PHE A 557 2.54 7.17 -10.47
C PHE A 557 2.63 8.20 -9.36
N ILE A 558 3.84 8.38 -8.83
CA ILE A 558 4.12 9.34 -7.79
C ILE A 558 5.25 10.27 -8.20
N VAL A 559 5.21 11.47 -7.65
CA VAL A 559 6.25 12.49 -7.82
C VAL A 559 6.95 12.68 -6.48
N LEU A 560 8.27 12.55 -6.46
CA LEU A 560 9.09 12.57 -5.26
C LEU A 560 9.86 13.87 -5.09
N ASP A 561 10.08 14.28 -3.84
CA ASP A 561 10.89 15.46 -3.51
C ASP A 561 12.39 15.24 -3.81
N GLN A 562 12.83 13.98 -3.73
CA GLN A 562 14.20 13.52 -3.91
C GLN A 562 14.24 12.29 -4.84
N ASN A 563 15.38 12.08 -5.49
CA ASN A 563 15.58 10.91 -6.34
C ASN A 563 16.18 9.75 -5.51
N PRO A 564 15.44 8.66 -5.22
CA PRO A 564 15.94 7.56 -4.40
C PRO A 564 17.19 6.88 -5.00
N LEU A 565 17.36 6.91 -6.33
CA LEU A 565 18.52 6.32 -7.02
C LEU A 565 19.78 7.20 -6.98
N ARG A 566 19.70 8.41 -6.40
CA ARG A 566 20.81 9.38 -6.33
C ARG A 566 21.14 9.89 -4.93
N ILE A 567 20.41 9.44 -3.91
CA ILE A 567 20.69 9.73 -2.51
C ILE A 567 21.41 8.55 -1.86
N LYS A 568 21.89 8.74 -0.63
CA LYS A 568 22.49 7.65 0.13
C LYS A 568 21.40 6.70 0.65
N PRO A 569 21.68 5.39 0.78
CA PRO A 569 20.73 4.42 1.34
C PRO A 569 20.17 4.80 2.72
N GLU A 570 20.98 5.45 3.56
CA GLU A 570 20.61 5.88 4.91
C GLU A 570 19.55 7.01 4.92
N ASP A 571 19.37 7.69 3.78
CA ASP A 571 18.41 8.78 3.62
C ASP A 571 17.11 8.32 2.92
N LEU A 572 17.01 7.05 2.49
CA LEU A 572 15.84 6.53 1.76
C LEU A 572 14.52 6.73 2.51
N TRP A 573 14.53 6.55 3.84
CA TRP A 573 13.33 6.72 4.67
C TRP A 573 12.83 8.17 4.73
N ARG A 574 13.66 9.14 4.32
CA ARG A 574 13.34 10.58 4.33
C ARG A 574 12.73 11.06 3.02
N VAL A 575 12.61 10.20 2.01
CA VAL A 575 11.95 10.55 0.74
C VAL A 575 10.48 10.88 1.02
N ARG A 576 10.00 11.98 0.43
CA ARG A 576 8.62 12.43 0.60
C ARG A 576 7.91 12.51 -0.74
N ILE A 577 6.61 12.24 -0.68
CA ILE A 577 5.71 12.36 -1.82
C ILE A 577 5.32 13.82 -1.98
N GLU A 578 5.42 14.33 -3.20
CA GLU A 578 4.90 15.63 -3.60
C GLU A 578 3.50 15.48 -4.19
N TYR A 579 3.31 14.46 -5.04
CA TYR A 579 2.06 14.17 -5.72
C TYR A 579 1.83 12.66 -5.86
N THR A 580 0.57 12.26 -5.82
CA THR A 580 0.13 10.89 -6.14
C THR A 580 -0.93 10.96 -7.22
N PHE A 581 -0.77 10.14 -8.25
CA PHE A 581 -1.70 10.01 -9.36
C PHE A 581 -2.23 8.58 -9.43
N VAL A 582 -3.54 8.45 -9.61
CA VAL A 582 -4.23 7.17 -9.88
C VAL A 582 -5.04 7.33 -11.15
N ALA A 583 -4.84 6.43 -12.12
CA ALA A 583 -5.42 6.52 -13.45
C ALA A 583 -5.23 7.92 -14.09
N GLY A 584 -4.04 8.51 -13.93
CA GLY A 584 -3.69 9.82 -14.46
C GLY A 584 -4.31 11.02 -13.74
N LYS A 585 -5.15 10.81 -12.72
CA LYS A 585 -5.78 11.89 -11.93
C LYS A 585 -4.96 12.19 -10.68
N GLU A 586 -4.71 13.46 -10.40
CA GLU A 586 -4.08 13.90 -9.14
C GLU A 586 -5.05 13.60 -7.98
N VAL A 587 -4.66 12.68 -7.09
CA VAL A 587 -5.45 12.28 -5.91
C VAL A 587 -4.81 12.73 -4.60
N TYR A 588 -3.55 13.16 -4.64
CA TYR A 588 -2.88 13.80 -3.53
C TYR A 588 -1.86 14.83 -4.05
N LYS A 589 -1.78 15.94 -3.32
CA LYS A 589 -0.74 16.94 -3.43
C LYS A 589 -0.31 17.36 -2.04
N ARG A 590 1.00 17.35 -1.77
CA ARG A 590 1.52 17.74 -0.46
C ARG A 590 1.15 19.19 -0.15
N PRO A 591 0.57 19.48 1.04
CA PRO A 591 0.34 20.85 1.48
C PRO A 591 1.65 21.65 1.50
N ILE A 592 1.56 22.94 1.14
CA ILE A 592 2.69 23.89 1.10
C ILE A 592 3.08 24.33 2.52
#